data_AF-A0A7C6VW43-F1
#
_entry.id   AF-A0A7C6VW43-F1
#
_cell.length_a   1.000
_cell.length_b   1.000
_cell.length_c   1.000
_cell.angle_alpha   90.00
_cell.angle_beta   90.00
_cell.angle_gamma   90.00
#
_symmetry.space_group_name_H-M   'P 1'
#
loop_
_entity.id
_entity.type
_entity.pdbx_description
1 polymer ?
#
loop_
_entity_poly.entity_id
_entity_poly.type
_entity_poly.pdbx_seq_one_letter_code
_entity_poly.pdbx_strand_id
1 'polypeptide(L)'
;KKFSGNAQYWSKNRLLHHGTILFNSDLDVVGQALNVQADKLQSKGVKSVRSRVTNIYPYMPNPISIEEFKAVLLEFLIPGKRQDYTLSDAEWAVVQQLKEKRYARWEWNYGASPECEMEKQRRFPGGKLELRFNVVDGLIRDLTIFGDFFGRRDAAELAEQLNGTQFRESAVAEVLARVDFEEYFALISREEFLQCLFE
;
A
#
# COMPACT_ATOMS: atom_id res chain seq x y z
N LYS A 1 13.39 -12.72 -12.79
CA LYS A 1 12.82 -11.35 -12.82
C LYS A 1 11.40 -11.40 -12.30
N LYS A 2 10.91 -10.37 -11.60
CA LYS A 2 9.57 -10.31 -11.00
C LYS A 2 8.51 -10.11 -12.10
N PHE A 3 7.52 -10.98 -12.20
CA PHE A 3 6.40 -10.80 -13.14
C PHE A 3 5.06 -10.61 -12.44
N SER A 4 5.02 -10.70 -11.11
CA SER A 4 3.80 -10.50 -10.32
C SER A 4 4.09 -9.71 -9.05
N GLY A 5 3.18 -8.81 -8.68
CA GLY A 5 3.17 -8.12 -7.40
C GLY A 5 1.86 -8.42 -6.67
N ASN A 6 1.94 -8.60 -5.35
CA ASN A 6 0.78 -8.93 -4.53
C ASN A 6 0.64 -7.91 -3.40
N ALA A 7 -0.59 -7.69 -2.96
CA ALA A 7 -0.96 -6.87 -1.83
C ALA A 7 -2.12 -7.52 -1.09
N GLN A 8 -2.32 -7.08 0.16
CA GLN A 8 -3.32 -7.63 1.05
C GLN A 8 -4.03 -6.50 1.78
N TYR A 9 -5.32 -6.66 1.99
CA TYR A 9 -6.13 -5.74 2.77
C TYR A 9 -7.09 -6.51 3.67
N TRP A 10 -7.05 -6.22 4.96
CA TRP A 10 -7.94 -6.82 5.95
C TRP A 10 -9.02 -5.81 6.34
N SER A 11 -10.29 -6.20 6.28
CA SER A 11 -11.41 -5.36 6.72
C SER A 11 -12.64 -6.19 7.03
N LYS A 12 -13.38 -5.81 8.09
CA LYS A 12 -14.65 -6.45 8.50
C LYS A 12 -14.56 -7.98 8.56
N ASN A 13 -13.47 -8.49 9.15
CA ASN A 13 -13.16 -9.92 9.27
C ASN A 13 -13.05 -10.66 7.91
N ARG A 14 -12.60 -9.97 6.87
CA ARG A 14 -12.33 -10.51 5.53
C ARG A 14 -10.95 -10.10 5.07
N LEU A 15 -10.24 -11.03 4.43
CA LEU A 15 -8.93 -10.80 3.83
C LEU A 15 -9.05 -10.75 2.31
N LEU A 16 -8.73 -9.61 1.73
CA LEU A 16 -8.57 -9.46 0.29
C LEU A 16 -7.10 -9.68 -0.06
N HIS A 17 -6.82 -10.79 -0.74
CA HIS A 17 -5.55 -10.98 -1.47
C HIS A 17 -5.76 -10.59 -2.92
N HIS A 18 -4.94 -9.66 -3.41
CA HIS A 18 -4.98 -9.26 -4.81
C HIS A 18 -3.58 -9.03 -5.35
N GLY A 19 -3.44 -9.07 -6.66
CA GLY A 19 -2.15 -8.91 -7.29
C GLY A 19 -2.25 -8.64 -8.77
N THR A 20 -1.10 -8.34 -9.35
CA THR A 20 -0.92 -8.16 -10.77
C THR A 20 -0.09 -9.29 -11.33
N ILE A 21 -0.34 -9.62 -12.59
CA ILE A 21 0.53 -10.46 -13.41
C ILE A 21 0.86 -9.66 -14.67
N LEU A 22 2.15 -9.37 -14.86
CA LEU A 22 2.67 -8.74 -16.06
C LEU A 22 2.66 -9.79 -17.18
N PHE A 23 1.56 -9.85 -17.92
CA PHE A 23 1.41 -10.80 -19.02
C PHE A 23 2.24 -10.37 -20.23
N ASN A 24 1.89 -9.22 -20.82
CA ASN A 24 2.58 -8.61 -21.96
C ASN A 24 2.45 -7.07 -21.91
N SER A 25 2.74 -6.48 -20.75
CA SER A 25 2.63 -5.03 -20.52
C SER A 25 3.80 -4.25 -21.13
N ASP A 26 3.58 -2.98 -21.48
CA ASP A 26 4.67 -2.08 -21.84
C ASP A 26 5.50 -1.73 -20.58
N LEU A 27 6.69 -2.32 -20.46
CA LEU A 27 7.55 -2.12 -19.30
C LEU A 27 8.22 -0.74 -19.28
N ASP A 28 8.22 -0.02 -20.40
CA ASP A 28 8.78 1.34 -20.47
C ASP A 28 7.78 2.33 -19.87
N VAL A 29 6.49 2.18 -20.17
CA VAL A 29 5.40 2.94 -19.52
C VAL A 29 5.37 2.66 -18.02
N VAL A 30 5.52 1.41 -17.58
CA VAL A 30 5.61 1.05 -16.15
C VAL A 30 6.80 1.74 -15.48
N GLY A 31 7.95 1.78 -16.17
CA GLY A 31 9.15 2.45 -15.65
C GLY A 31 8.97 3.96 -15.52
N GLN A 32 8.28 4.60 -16.47
CA GLN A 32 8.02 6.04 -16.46
C GLN A 32 6.95 6.46 -15.45
N ALA A 33 5.90 5.65 -15.28
CA ALA A 33 4.81 5.94 -14.35
C ALA A 33 5.24 5.83 -12.88
N LEU A 34 6.31 5.08 -12.59
CA LEU A 34 6.78 4.85 -11.23
C LEU A 34 8.02 5.70 -10.92
N ASN A 35 7.83 6.77 -10.16
CA ASN A 35 8.94 7.56 -9.63
C ASN A 35 9.53 6.87 -8.37
N VAL A 36 10.26 5.77 -8.57
CA VAL A 36 10.83 4.99 -7.46
C VAL A 36 12.06 5.69 -6.92
N GLN A 37 11.99 6.18 -5.68
CA GLN A 37 13.13 6.77 -4.97
C GLN A 37 14.36 5.84 -5.01
N ALA A 38 15.54 6.41 -5.22
CA ALA A 38 16.81 5.68 -5.39
C ALA A 38 17.12 4.71 -4.23
N ASP A 39 16.68 5.02 -3.02
CA ASP A 39 16.93 4.21 -1.82
C ASP A 39 16.21 2.84 -1.90
N LYS A 40 15.05 2.77 -2.55
CA LYS A 40 14.32 1.51 -2.83
C LYS A 40 15.01 0.68 -3.92
N LEU A 41 15.85 1.32 -4.74
CA LEU A 41 16.68 0.68 -5.77
C LEU A 41 17.96 0.09 -5.17
N GLN A 42 18.65 0.85 -4.31
CA GLN A 42 19.88 0.45 -3.63
C GLN A 42 19.69 -0.70 -2.63
N SER A 43 18.65 -0.65 -1.80
CA SER A 43 18.33 -1.70 -0.80
C SER A 43 18.07 -3.09 -1.37
N LYS A 44 17.74 -3.21 -2.67
CA LYS A 44 17.71 -4.53 -3.35
C LYS A 44 18.80 -4.73 -4.40
N GLY A 45 19.84 -3.89 -4.40
CA GLY A 45 21.03 -4.04 -5.24
C GLY A 45 20.78 -3.87 -6.74
N VAL A 46 19.80 -3.06 -7.16
CA VAL A 46 19.42 -2.95 -8.58
C VAL A 46 19.37 -1.50 -9.05
N LYS A 47 19.98 -1.19 -10.19
CA LYS A 47 20.12 0.18 -10.73
C LYS A 47 18.83 0.80 -11.28
N SER A 48 17.84 0.01 -11.71
CA SER A 48 16.57 0.53 -12.24
C SER A 48 15.38 -0.44 -12.09
N VAL A 49 14.16 0.09 -12.02
CA VAL A 49 12.91 -0.69 -11.93
C VAL A 49 12.76 -1.66 -13.12
N ARG A 50 13.12 -1.20 -14.33
CA ARG A 50 13.07 -1.97 -15.58
C ARG A 50 13.84 -3.29 -15.49
N SER A 51 14.96 -3.30 -14.75
CA SER A 51 15.76 -4.52 -14.58
C SER A 51 15.22 -5.53 -13.55
N ARG A 52 14.23 -5.14 -12.72
CA ARG A 52 13.58 -6.05 -11.75
C ARG A 52 12.41 -6.82 -12.34
N VAL A 53 11.66 -6.23 -13.26
CA VAL A 53 10.39 -6.78 -13.73
C VAL A 53 10.47 -7.43 -15.10
N THR A 54 9.54 -8.33 -15.41
CA THR A 54 9.42 -8.95 -16.74
C THR A 54 7.98 -9.37 -17.03
N ASN A 55 7.69 -9.57 -18.31
CA ASN A 55 6.44 -10.14 -18.78
C ASN A 55 6.52 -11.66 -18.81
N ILE A 56 5.39 -12.36 -18.68
CA ILE A 56 5.34 -13.82 -18.87
C ILE A 56 5.40 -14.17 -20.36
N TYR A 57 4.80 -13.37 -21.24
CA TYR A 57 4.66 -13.66 -22.68
C TYR A 57 5.95 -14.10 -23.39
N PRO A 58 7.12 -13.46 -23.20
CA PRO A 58 8.38 -13.89 -23.83
C PRO A 58 8.91 -15.25 -23.35
N TYR A 59 8.38 -15.78 -22.25
CA TYR A 59 8.77 -17.08 -21.68
C TYR A 59 7.80 -18.20 -22.07
N MET A 60 6.76 -17.90 -22.85
CA MET A 60 5.78 -18.90 -23.29
C MET A 60 6.29 -19.61 -24.55
N PRO A 61 6.43 -20.95 -24.53
CA PRO A 61 6.80 -21.71 -25.73
C PRO A 61 5.76 -21.57 -26.85
N ASN A 62 4.49 -21.51 -26.47
CA ASN A 62 3.35 -21.27 -27.36
C ASN A 62 2.64 -20.00 -26.88
N PRO A 63 2.82 -18.87 -27.56
CA PRO A 63 2.13 -17.63 -27.20
C PRO A 63 0.61 -17.79 -27.31
N ILE A 64 -0.10 -17.26 -26.32
CA ILE A 64 -1.55 -17.22 -26.26
C ILE A 64 -2.03 -15.78 -26.09
N SER A 65 -3.31 -15.55 -26.31
CA SER A 65 -3.98 -14.28 -25.98
C SER A 65 -4.12 -14.08 -24.47
N ILE A 66 -4.41 -12.85 -24.05
CA ILE A 66 -4.68 -12.55 -22.63
C ILE A 66 -5.99 -13.21 -22.15
N GLU A 67 -6.96 -13.38 -23.05
CA GLU A 67 -8.22 -14.08 -22.81
C GLU A 67 -7.98 -15.56 -22.52
N GLU A 68 -7.18 -16.23 -23.36
CA GLU A 68 -6.78 -17.62 -23.14
C GLU A 68 -5.96 -17.77 -21.85
N PHE A 69 -5.05 -16.84 -21.58
CA PHE A 69 -4.28 -16.84 -20.33
C PHE A 69 -5.19 -16.74 -19.10
N LYS A 70 -6.18 -15.85 -19.12
CA LYS A 70 -7.18 -15.71 -18.05
C LYS A 70 -7.99 -16.99 -17.88
N ALA A 71 -8.40 -17.63 -18.97
CA ALA A 71 -9.16 -18.88 -18.92
C ALA A 71 -8.33 -20.02 -18.31
N VAL A 72 -7.07 -20.18 -18.75
CA VAL A 72 -6.14 -21.18 -18.18
C VAL A 72 -5.89 -20.92 -16.71
N LEU A 73 -5.65 -19.66 -16.33
CA LEU A 73 -5.40 -19.29 -14.94
C LEU A 73 -6.63 -19.55 -14.05
N LEU A 74 -7.83 -19.23 -14.55
CA LEU A 74 -9.08 -19.49 -13.84
C LEU A 74 -9.31 -20.99 -13.64
N GLU A 75 -9.09 -21.81 -14.66
CA GLU A 75 -9.17 -23.28 -14.56
C GLU A 75 -8.17 -23.85 -13.56
N PHE A 76 -6.94 -23.34 -13.59
CA PHE A 76 -5.91 -23.78 -12.66
C PHE A 76 -6.24 -23.41 -11.20
N LEU A 77 -6.72 -22.18 -10.95
CA LEU A 77 -7.01 -21.70 -9.60
C LEU A 77 -8.29 -22.28 -9.01
N ILE A 78 -9.32 -22.50 -9.85
CA ILE A 78 -10.64 -22.98 -9.43
C ILE A 78 -11.06 -24.12 -10.37
N PRO A 79 -10.51 -25.34 -10.17
CA PRO A 79 -10.84 -26.48 -11.00
C PRO A 79 -12.26 -26.99 -10.74
N GLY A 80 -12.93 -27.46 -11.79
CA GLY A 80 -14.24 -28.14 -11.68
C GLY A 80 -15.46 -27.22 -11.76
N LYS A 81 -16.56 -27.60 -11.08
CA LYS A 81 -17.83 -26.87 -11.15
C LYS A 81 -17.71 -25.49 -10.50
N ARG A 82 -17.94 -24.45 -11.30
CA ARG A 82 -17.93 -23.06 -10.88
C ARG A 82 -19.34 -22.57 -10.61
N GLN A 83 -19.47 -21.71 -9.61
CA GLN A 83 -20.65 -20.90 -9.42
C GLN A 83 -20.27 -19.46 -9.73
N ASP A 84 -20.68 -19.00 -10.90
CA ASP A 84 -20.48 -17.60 -11.27
C ASP A 84 -21.45 -16.73 -10.47
N TYR A 85 -20.92 -15.71 -9.82
CA TYR A 85 -21.73 -14.69 -9.17
C TYR A 85 -21.88 -13.50 -10.11
N THR A 86 -23.09 -13.33 -10.67
CA THR A 86 -23.41 -12.16 -11.48
C THR A 86 -23.99 -11.08 -10.59
N LEU A 87 -23.34 -9.91 -10.56
CA LEU A 87 -23.86 -8.76 -9.82
C LEU A 87 -25.22 -8.34 -10.40
N SER A 88 -26.18 -8.11 -9.51
CA SER A 88 -27.47 -7.49 -9.84
C SER A 88 -27.32 -6.00 -10.19
N ASP A 89 -28.34 -5.42 -10.83
CA ASP A 89 -28.36 -3.99 -11.16
C ASP A 89 -28.23 -3.10 -9.90
N ALA A 90 -28.83 -3.55 -8.78
CA ALA A 90 -28.71 -2.85 -7.50
C ALA A 90 -27.27 -2.88 -6.95
N GLU A 91 -26.58 -4.02 -7.05
CA GLU A 91 -25.17 -4.13 -6.64
C GLU A 91 -24.26 -3.31 -7.57
N TRP A 92 -24.53 -3.31 -8.87
CA TRP A 92 -23.84 -2.44 -9.82
C TRP A 92 -24.02 -0.96 -9.48
N ALA A 93 -25.23 -0.54 -9.08
CA ALA A 93 -25.47 0.84 -8.63
C ALA A 93 -24.59 1.19 -7.42
N VAL A 94 -24.41 0.27 -6.46
CA VAL A 94 -23.50 0.47 -5.31
C VAL A 94 -22.05 0.58 -5.77
N VAL A 95 -21.60 -0.25 -6.72
CA VAL A 95 -20.24 -0.17 -7.29
C VAL A 95 -20.00 1.17 -7.98
N GLN A 96 -20.95 1.65 -8.79
CA GLN A 96 -20.83 2.94 -9.45
C GLN A 96 -20.81 4.09 -8.44
N GLN A 97 -21.65 4.04 -7.42
CA GLN A 97 -21.65 5.03 -6.35
C GLN A 97 -20.29 5.06 -5.60
N LEU A 98 -19.69 3.90 -5.34
CA LEU A 98 -18.35 3.81 -4.73
C LEU A 98 -17.27 4.41 -5.63
N LYS A 99 -17.33 4.15 -6.94
CA LYS A 99 -16.44 4.77 -7.92
C LYS A 99 -16.55 6.29 -7.86
N GLU A 100 -17.76 6.84 -7.95
CA GLU A 100 -18.01 8.28 -7.99
C GLU A 100 -17.67 9.00 -6.67
N LYS A 101 -17.94 8.38 -5.53
CA LYS A 101 -17.71 8.99 -4.21
C LYS A 101 -16.28 8.83 -3.71
N ARG A 102 -15.51 7.88 -4.26
CA ARG A 102 -14.18 7.55 -3.75
C ARG A 102 -13.17 7.31 -4.86
N TYR A 103 -13.24 6.19 -5.57
CA TYR A 103 -12.12 5.73 -6.41
C TYR A 103 -11.80 6.64 -7.62
N ALA A 104 -12.75 7.45 -8.09
CA ALA A 104 -12.53 8.43 -9.15
C ALA A 104 -12.26 9.85 -8.63
N ARG A 105 -12.34 10.10 -7.32
CA ARG A 105 -12.18 11.42 -6.72
C ARG A 105 -10.72 11.82 -6.66
N TRP A 106 -10.44 13.09 -6.93
CA TRP A 106 -9.08 13.64 -6.83
C TRP A 106 -8.59 13.59 -5.38
N GLU A 107 -9.48 13.91 -4.44
CA GLU A 107 -9.24 13.91 -3.00
C GLU A 107 -8.88 12.52 -2.46
N TRP A 108 -9.31 11.46 -3.15
CA TRP A 108 -8.92 10.09 -2.81
C TRP A 108 -7.62 9.67 -3.50
N ASN A 109 -7.48 9.95 -4.80
CA ASN A 109 -6.34 9.49 -5.60
C ASN A 109 -5.06 10.29 -5.35
N TYR A 110 -5.20 11.56 -4.98
CA TYR A 110 -4.10 12.49 -4.73
C TYR A 110 -4.17 13.04 -3.31
N GLY A 111 -5.37 13.40 -2.86
CA GLY A 111 -5.58 13.95 -1.52
C GLY A 111 -4.86 15.27 -1.29
N ALA A 112 -5.34 16.04 -0.32
CA ALA A 112 -4.56 17.18 0.16
C ALA A 112 -3.28 16.64 0.79
N SER A 113 -2.10 17.01 0.28
CA SER A 113 -0.90 17.01 1.11
C SER A 113 -1.07 18.21 2.05
N PRO A 114 -1.40 18.02 3.34
CA PRO A 114 -1.57 19.14 4.25
C PRO A 114 -0.26 19.92 4.28
N GLU A 115 -0.32 21.24 4.46
CA GLU A 115 0.89 21.99 4.82
C GLU A 115 1.45 21.37 6.10
N CYS A 116 2.60 20.74 5.99
CA CYS A 116 3.32 20.14 7.12
C CYS A 116 4.69 20.80 7.24
N GLU A 117 5.02 21.28 8.43
CA GLU A 117 6.33 21.84 8.73
C GLU A 117 7.38 20.74 8.93
N MET A 118 6.95 19.57 9.40
CA MET A 118 7.84 18.44 9.69
C MET A 118 7.51 17.25 8.79
N GLU A 119 8.52 16.81 8.04
CA GLU A 119 8.50 15.54 7.30
C GLU A 119 9.66 14.67 7.81
N LYS A 120 9.33 13.47 8.28
CA LYS A 120 10.29 12.46 8.72
C LYS A 120 10.07 11.18 7.93
N GLN A 121 11.13 10.56 7.44
CA GLN A 121 11.01 9.31 6.70
C GLN A 121 12.17 8.38 6.98
N ARG A 122 11.86 7.08 7.10
CA ARG A 122 12.87 6.03 7.26
C ARG A 122 12.37 4.73 6.65
N ARG A 123 13.31 3.90 6.19
CA ARG A 123 12.99 2.57 5.65
C ARG A 123 13.43 1.48 6.63
N PHE A 124 12.48 0.62 6.95
CA PHE A 124 12.63 -0.54 7.84
C PHE A 124 12.39 -1.84 7.06
N PRO A 125 12.68 -3.02 7.66
CA PRO A 125 12.35 -4.30 7.05
C PRO A 125 10.87 -4.42 6.64
N GLY A 126 9.95 -3.87 7.45
CA GLY A 126 8.51 -3.88 7.18
C GLY A 126 8.01 -2.90 6.12
N GLY A 127 8.83 -1.95 5.68
CA GLY A 127 8.43 -0.94 4.70
C GLY A 127 9.07 0.42 4.97
N LYS A 128 8.82 1.38 4.07
CA LYS A 128 9.07 2.81 4.30
C LYS A 128 7.96 3.34 5.18
N LEU A 129 8.35 4.05 6.22
CA LEU A 129 7.50 4.88 7.06
C LEU A 129 7.82 6.35 6.74
N GLU A 130 6.79 7.15 6.50
CA GLU A 130 6.89 8.58 6.25
C GLU A 130 5.82 9.29 7.08
N LEU A 131 6.26 10.17 7.97
CA LEU A 131 5.44 10.89 8.94
C LEU A 131 5.46 12.36 8.57
N ARG A 132 4.28 12.92 8.29
CA ARG A 132 4.09 14.34 8.00
C ARG A 132 3.20 14.95 9.08
N PHE A 133 3.67 15.99 9.76
CA PHE A 133 2.95 16.58 10.88
C PHE A 133 3.38 18.02 11.15
N ASN A 134 2.61 18.68 12.01
CA ASN A 134 2.89 20.00 12.58
C ASN A 134 3.08 19.88 14.09
N VAL A 135 3.77 20.84 14.69
CA VAL A 135 3.86 20.97 16.15
C VAL A 135 3.34 22.35 16.55
N VAL A 136 2.15 22.38 17.14
CA VAL A 136 1.48 23.62 17.60
C VAL A 136 1.32 23.56 19.11
N ASP A 137 1.83 24.58 19.81
CA ASP A 137 1.87 24.64 21.28
C ASP A 137 2.55 23.42 21.92
N GLY A 138 3.54 22.85 21.24
CA GLY A 138 4.26 21.65 21.69
C GLY A 138 3.48 20.35 21.53
N LEU A 139 2.34 20.36 20.84
CA LEU A 139 1.50 19.19 20.57
C LEU A 139 1.57 18.81 19.09
N ILE A 140 1.55 17.51 18.80
CA ILE A 140 1.46 16.97 17.45
C ILE A 140 0.09 17.35 16.86
N ARG A 141 0.10 17.91 15.64
CA ARG A 141 -1.09 18.26 14.87
C ARG A 141 -0.97 17.75 13.44
N ASP A 142 -2.11 17.42 12.85
CA ASP A 142 -2.24 16.99 11.45
C ASP A 142 -1.30 15.85 11.04
N LEU A 143 -0.98 14.96 11.99
CA LEU A 143 -0.15 13.80 11.69
C LEU A 143 -0.81 12.95 10.62
N THR A 144 -0.06 12.68 9.55
CA THR A 144 -0.42 11.77 8.49
C THR A 144 0.72 10.78 8.29
N ILE A 145 0.38 9.50 8.23
CA ILE A 145 1.33 8.39 8.12
C ILE A 145 1.23 7.78 6.73
N PHE A 146 2.30 7.92 5.94
CA PHE A 146 2.45 7.36 4.60
C PHE A 146 3.49 6.24 4.61
N GLY A 147 3.40 5.34 3.63
CA GLY A 147 4.40 4.29 3.51
C GLY A 147 4.04 3.14 2.58
N ASP A 148 4.95 2.17 2.51
CA ASP A 148 4.73 0.89 1.83
C ASP A 148 4.77 -0.30 2.82
N PHE A 149 4.39 -0.05 4.07
CA PHE A 149 4.24 -1.04 5.13
C PHE A 149 2.92 -1.80 5.05
N PHE A 150 2.82 -2.91 5.77
CA PHE A 150 1.60 -3.72 5.87
C PHE A 150 1.04 -3.67 7.28
N GLY A 151 -0.29 -3.64 7.41
CA GLY A 151 -1.01 -3.63 8.69
C GLY A 151 -2.40 -4.24 8.52
N ARG A 152 -3.00 -4.68 9.64
CA ARG A 152 -4.40 -5.11 9.72
C ARG A 152 -5.37 -3.95 9.96
N ARG A 153 -4.90 -2.90 10.63
CA ARG A 153 -5.66 -1.67 10.91
C ARG A 153 -5.13 -0.51 10.06
N ASP A 154 -5.97 0.50 9.89
CA ASP A 154 -5.61 1.71 9.15
C ASP A 154 -4.66 2.57 9.99
N ALA A 155 -3.52 2.98 9.42
CA ALA A 155 -2.56 3.85 10.09
C ALA A 155 -3.15 5.23 10.42
N ALA A 156 -4.20 5.67 9.73
CA ALA A 156 -4.94 6.88 10.06
C ALA A 156 -5.53 6.84 11.48
N GLU A 157 -6.00 5.68 11.95
CA GLU A 157 -6.54 5.52 13.31
C GLU A 157 -5.46 5.74 14.39
N LEU A 158 -4.21 5.36 14.11
CA LEU A 158 -3.10 5.63 15.00
C LEU A 158 -2.70 7.12 14.96
N ALA A 159 -2.71 7.71 13.76
CA ALA A 159 -2.40 9.12 13.58
C ALA A 159 -3.38 10.03 14.35
N GLU A 160 -4.68 9.69 14.33
CA GLU A 160 -5.71 10.36 15.13
C GLU A 160 -5.44 10.29 16.64
N GLN A 161 -4.98 9.14 17.15
CA GLN A 161 -4.65 8.96 18.56
C GLN A 161 -3.39 9.74 18.99
N LEU A 162 -2.45 9.92 18.06
CA LEU A 162 -1.22 10.67 18.31
C LEU A 162 -1.42 12.18 18.20
N ASN A 163 -2.40 12.64 17.42
CA ASN A 163 -2.77 14.05 17.36
C ASN A 163 -3.23 14.57 18.74
N GLY A 164 -2.70 15.72 19.16
CA GLY A 164 -2.89 16.27 20.50
C GLY A 164 -1.93 15.73 21.56
N THR A 165 -1.09 14.75 21.22
CA THR A 165 -0.02 14.26 22.12
C THR A 165 1.14 15.25 22.14
N GLN A 166 1.78 15.43 23.30
CA GLN A 166 2.97 16.26 23.41
C GLN A 166 4.08 15.71 22.50
N PHE A 167 4.74 16.58 21.72
CA PHE A 167 5.85 16.19 20.85
C PHE A 167 7.12 15.91 21.68
N ARG A 168 7.09 14.79 22.40
CA ARG A 168 8.15 14.25 23.25
C ARG A 168 8.11 12.74 23.16
N GLU A 169 9.30 12.13 23.11
CA GLU A 169 9.45 10.68 22.93
C GLU A 169 8.69 9.88 23.98
N SER A 170 8.78 10.26 25.26
CA SER A 170 8.07 9.58 26.35
C SER A 170 6.55 9.64 26.21
N ALA A 171 6.00 10.80 25.82
CA ALA A 171 4.56 10.98 25.67
C ALA A 171 4.00 10.15 24.50
N VAL A 172 4.74 10.11 23.38
CA VAL A 172 4.36 9.27 22.23
C VAL A 172 4.49 7.80 22.58
N ALA A 173 5.56 7.39 23.26
CA ALA A 173 5.77 6.01 23.69
C ALA A 173 4.62 5.50 24.58
N GLU A 174 4.08 6.34 25.47
CA GLU A 174 2.91 6.00 26.28
C GLU A 174 1.65 5.74 25.46
N VAL A 175 1.42 6.51 24.39
CA VAL A 175 0.29 6.26 23.47
C VAL A 175 0.51 4.96 22.71
N LEU A 176 1.71 4.75 22.16
CA LEU A 176 2.07 3.52 21.44
C LEU A 176 1.97 2.27 22.33
N ALA A 177 2.17 2.40 23.65
CA ALA A 177 2.05 1.30 24.60
C ALA A 177 0.60 0.87 24.87
N ARG A 178 -0.39 1.75 24.60
CA ARG A 178 -1.82 1.50 24.85
C ARG A 178 -2.55 0.91 23.65
N VAL A 179 -1.87 0.81 22.51
CA VAL A 179 -2.42 0.26 21.28
C VAL A 179 -1.73 -1.05 20.94
N ASP A 180 -2.45 -1.91 20.22
CA ASP A 180 -1.86 -3.10 19.60
C ASP A 180 -1.07 -2.65 18.34
N PHE A 181 0.12 -2.08 18.56
CA PHE A 181 0.94 -1.45 17.53
C PHE A 181 1.21 -2.37 16.32
N GLU A 182 1.39 -3.65 16.60
CA GLU A 182 1.63 -4.72 15.63
C GLU A 182 0.45 -4.93 14.67
N GLU A 183 -0.75 -4.45 15.01
CA GLU A 183 -1.89 -4.43 14.10
C GLU A 183 -1.79 -3.33 13.04
N TYR A 184 -1.00 -2.27 13.26
CA TYR A 184 -0.81 -1.19 12.29
C TYR A 184 0.42 -1.42 11.41
N PHE A 185 1.49 -1.99 11.96
CA PHE A 185 2.74 -2.21 11.23
C PHE A 185 3.33 -3.60 11.45
N ALA A 186 3.35 -4.40 10.40
CA ALA A 186 4.09 -5.65 10.34
C ALA A 186 5.57 -5.36 10.10
N LEU A 187 6.44 -5.91 10.96
CA LEU A 187 7.90 -5.80 10.86
C LEU A 187 8.43 -4.35 10.96
N ILE A 188 7.72 -3.49 11.69
CA ILE A 188 8.22 -2.21 12.21
C ILE A 188 7.93 -2.21 13.71
N SER A 189 8.93 -1.93 14.54
CA SER A 189 8.77 -1.87 16.00
C SER A 189 8.34 -0.48 16.49
N ARG A 190 7.90 -0.40 17.75
CA ARG A 190 7.54 0.89 18.39
C ARG A 190 8.76 1.80 18.48
N GLU A 191 9.90 1.23 18.82
CA GLU A 191 11.19 1.92 18.88
C GLU A 191 11.60 2.45 17.51
N GLU A 192 11.44 1.64 16.44
CA GLU A 192 11.69 2.09 15.06
C GLU A 192 10.77 3.23 14.64
N PHE A 193 9.49 3.20 15.05
CA PHE A 193 8.56 4.30 14.81
C PHE A 193 8.97 5.59 15.56
N LEU A 194 9.29 5.48 16.85
CA LEU A 194 9.78 6.60 17.66
C LEU A 194 11.07 7.16 17.06
N GLN A 195 11.99 6.28 16.66
CA GLN A 195 13.21 6.64 15.99
C GLN A 195 12.94 7.44 14.72
N CYS A 196 11.99 7.00 13.89
CA CYS A 196 11.59 7.74 12.71
C CYS A 196 10.99 9.12 13.06
N LEU A 197 10.22 9.24 14.14
CA LEU A 197 9.53 10.47 14.50
C LEU A 197 10.48 11.55 15.05
N PHE A 198 11.48 11.15 15.84
CA PHE A 198 12.35 12.07 16.57
C PHE A 198 13.75 12.27 15.97
N GLU A 199 14.25 11.32 15.15
CA GLU A 199 15.54 11.43 14.45
C GLU A 199 15.38 11.78 12.97
#